data_AF-A0A6V7U4D1-F1
#
_entry.id   AF-A0A6V7U4D1-F1
#
_cell.length_a   1.000
_cell.length_b   1.000
_cell.length_c   1.000
_cell.angle_alpha   90.00
_cell.angle_beta   90.00
_cell.angle_gamma   90.00
#
_symmetry.space_group_name_H-M   'P 1'
#
loop_
_entity.id
_entity.type
_entity.pdbx_description
1 polymer ?
#
loop_
_entity_poly.entity_id
_entity_poly.type
_entity_poly.pdbx_seq_one_letter_code
_entity_poly.pdbx_strand_id
1 'polypeptide(L)'
;MLKKYFLFLILIFYLIKIKALPPPIPPPTPPPELNNSTKNSTAAIDTITLTRPCPESYSKYCYNRGKCYAAWTGKGNYKPFCHCARGFHGPHCEYLFNPDVYGF
;
A
#
# COMPACT_ATOMS: atom_id res chain seq x y z
N MET A 1 29.45 44.19 -2.43
CA MET A 1 28.76 43.38 -3.47
C MET A 1 28.42 41.95 -2.99
N LEU A 2 29.30 41.26 -2.24
CA LEU A 2 29.12 39.85 -1.82
C LEU A 2 27.95 39.58 -0.84
N LYS A 3 27.62 40.52 0.06
CA LYS A 3 26.52 40.35 1.04
C LYS A 3 25.13 40.26 0.42
N LYS A 4 24.89 40.89 -0.74
CA LYS A 4 23.59 40.84 -1.43
C LYS A 4 23.32 39.47 -2.08
N TYR A 5 24.37 38.83 -2.59
CA TYR A 5 24.27 37.49 -3.19
C TYR A 5 23.94 36.41 -2.15
N PHE A 6 24.50 36.55 -0.95
CA PHE A 6 24.26 35.60 0.15
C PHE A 6 22.79 35.62 0.62
N LEU A 7 22.19 36.81 0.75
CA LEU A 7 20.76 36.94 1.08
C LEU A 7 19.84 36.34 -0.01
N PHE A 8 20.22 36.51 -1.28
CA PHE A 8 19.46 35.98 -2.40
C PHE A 8 19.45 34.44 -2.42
N LEU A 9 20.60 33.81 -2.11
CA LEU A 9 20.70 32.35 -2.02
C LEU A 9 19.88 31.79 -0.86
N ILE A 10 19.86 32.45 0.31
CA ILE A 10 19.03 32.03 1.45
C ILE A 10 17.54 32.07 1.10
N LEU A 11 17.10 33.11 0.39
CA LEU A 11 15.72 33.24 -0.10
C LEU A 11 15.33 32.09 -1.06
N ILE A 12 16.22 31.71 -1.98
CA ILE A 12 15.98 30.57 -2.88
C ILE A 12 15.86 29.25 -2.11
N PHE A 13 16.74 28.98 -1.15
CA PHE A 13 16.64 27.78 -0.32
C PHE A 13 15.35 27.74 0.51
N TYR A 14 14.87 28.90 0.97
CA TYR A 14 13.60 29.02 1.71
C TYR A 14 12.39 28.73 0.81
N LEU A 15 12.42 29.14 -0.46
CA LEU A 15 11.36 28.87 -1.43
C LEU A 15 11.32 27.40 -1.89
N ILE A 16 12.47 26.71 -1.97
CA ILE A 16 12.54 25.27 -2.32
C ILE A 16 12.02 24.38 -1.17
N LYS A 17 12.00 24.89 0.07
CA LYS A 17 11.48 24.19 1.26
C LYS A 17 9.96 24.11 1.35
N ILE A 18 9.21 24.66 0.38
CA ILE A 18 7.76 24.40 0.23
C ILE A 18 7.59 22.97 -0.31
N LYS A 19 7.90 22.00 0.56
CA LYS A 19 7.49 20.61 0.39
C LYS A 19 5.97 20.63 0.32
N ALA A 20 5.44 20.15 -0.80
CA ALA A 20 4.04 19.79 -0.93
C ALA A 20 3.65 18.98 0.30
N LEU A 21 2.70 19.50 1.09
CA LEU A 21 2.07 18.73 2.14
C LEU A 21 1.47 17.48 1.50
N PRO A 22 1.71 16.27 2.05
CA PRO A 22 1.05 15.09 1.56
C PRO A 22 -0.47 15.31 1.65
N PRO A 23 -1.23 14.82 0.65
CA PRO A 23 -2.68 14.94 0.68
C PRO A 23 -3.24 14.33 1.98
N PRO A 24 -4.37 14.86 2.50
CA PRO A 24 -5.00 14.33 3.69
C PRO A 24 -5.24 12.83 3.55
N ILE A 25 -4.82 12.05 4.54
CA ILE A 25 -5.05 10.61 4.59
C ILE A 25 -6.57 10.40 4.65
N PRO A 26 -7.17 9.65 3.70
CA PRO A 26 -8.59 9.35 3.78
C PRO A 26 -8.87 8.52 5.05
N PRO A 27 -10.05 8.70 5.67
CA PRO A 27 -10.39 7.96 6.88
C PRO A 27 -10.25 6.45 6.65
N PRO A 28 -9.78 5.69 7.67
CA PRO A 28 -9.65 4.25 7.58
C PRO A 28 -11.00 3.65 7.19
N THR A 29 -11.03 2.93 6.06
CA THR A 29 -12.21 2.21 5.61
C THR A 29 -12.49 1.09 6.61
N PRO A 30 -13.73 0.89 7.08
CA PRO A 30 -14.03 -0.20 8.00
C PRO A 30 -13.64 -1.54 7.38
N PRO A 31 -13.15 -2.49 8.19
CA PRO A 31 -12.80 -3.82 7.69
C PRO A 31 -14.04 -4.50 7.08
N PRO A 32 -13.91 -5.20 5.95
CA PRO A 32 -15.01 -5.95 5.38
C PRO A 32 -15.49 -7.01 6.38
N GLU A 33 -16.79 -7.00 6.65
CA GLU A 33 -17.46 -7.94 7.55
C GLU A 33 -17.44 -9.35 6.94
N LEU A 34 -16.78 -10.29 7.62
CA LEU A 34 -16.62 -11.68 7.19
C LEU A 34 -17.93 -12.45 7.44
N ASN A 35 -18.71 -12.71 6.39
CA ASN A 35 -19.92 -13.50 6.47
C ASN A 35 -19.65 -15.00 6.26
N ASN A 36 -19.50 -15.74 7.37
CA ASN A 36 -19.35 -17.19 7.32
C ASN A 36 -20.69 -17.87 7.02
N SER A 37 -20.82 -18.50 5.85
CA SER A 37 -21.85 -19.51 5.59
C SER A 37 -21.24 -20.80 5.05
N THR A 38 -21.26 -21.80 5.92
CA THR A 38 -20.74 -23.17 5.79
C THR A 38 -21.63 -24.05 4.90
N LYS A 39 -21.05 -24.88 4.01
CA LYS A 39 -21.53 -26.25 3.73
C LYS A 39 -20.57 -27.12 2.90
N ASN A 40 -19.99 -28.12 3.58
CA ASN A 40 -19.60 -29.48 3.20
C ASN A 40 -19.24 -29.83 1.73
N SER A 41 -17.97 -30.19 1.48
CA SER A 41 -17.67 -31.49 0.84
C SER A 41 -16.30 -32.06 1.24
N THR A 42 -16.29 -33.38 1.44
CA THR A 42 -15.24 -34.18 2.07
C THR A 42 -14.20 -34.62 1.03
N ALA A 43 -13.33 -33.70 0.64
CA ALA A 43 -12.04 -33.93 0.00
C ALA A 43 -11.24 -32.63 0.08
N ALA A 44 -10.72 -32.29 1.29
CA ALA A 44 -9.96 -31.06 1.59
C ALA A 44 -10.29 -29.89 0.65
N ILE A 45 -11.57 -29.48 0.63
CA ILE A 45 -12.01 -28.39 -0.22
C ILE A 45 -11.40 -27.12 0.36
N ASP A 46 -10.32 -26.69 -0.28
CA ASP A 46 -9.53 -25.52 0.02
C ASP A 46 -10.42 -24.28 -0.18
N THR A 47 -11.21 -23.97 0.84
CA THR A 47 -12.28 -22.96 0.79
C THR A 47 -11.71 -21.55 0.99
N ILE A 48 -10.44 -21.30 0.65
CA ILE A 48 -9.74 -20.04 0.97
C ILE A 48 -9.16 -19.44 -0.30
N THR A 49 -10.07 -19.02 -1.18
CA THR A 49 -9.83 -18.12 -2.32
C THR A 49 -8.82 -18.65 -3.34
N LEU A 50 -9.24 -18.77 -4.60
CA LEU A 50 -8.37 -19.11 -5.73
C LEU A 50 -7.32 -17.99 -5.91
N THR A 51 -6.27 -18.05 -5.10
CA THR A 51 -5.24 -17.03 -4.96
C THR A 51 -4.02 -17.54 -5.68
N ARG A 52 -3.60 -16.83 -6.73
CA ARG A 52 -2.44 -17.22 -7.54
C ARG A 52 -1.36 -16.15 -7.49
N PRO A 53 -0.08 -16.51 -7.72
CA PRO A 53 0.95 -15.51 -7.98
C PRO A 53 0.52 -14.59 -9.13
N CYS A 54 0.81 -13.30 -9.01
CA CYS A 54 0.56 -12.37 -10.11
C CYS A 54 1.41 -12.71 -11.34
N PRO A 55 0.94 -12.41 -12.56
CA PRO A 55 1.79 -12.50 -13.74
C PRO A 55 2.89 -11.43 -13.71
N GLU A 56 3.94 -11.62 -14.52
CA GLU A 56 5.14 -10.77 -14.52
C GLU A 56 4.87 -9.28 -14.79
N SER A 57 3.77 -8.97 -15.50
CA SER A 57 3.33 -7.59 -15.73
C SER A 57 3.01 -6.81 -14.44
N TYR A 58 2.75 -7.50 -13.33
CA TYR A 58 2.52 -6.91 -12.00
C TYR A 58 3.74 -7.03 -11.07
N SER A 59 4.93 -7.36 -11.60
CA SER A 59 6.16 -7.48 -10.80
C SER A 59 6.52 -6.22 -10.00
N LYS A 60 6.02 -5.05 -10.42
CA LYS A 60 6.20 -3.75 -9.73
C LYS A 60 4.94 -3.24 -9.03
N TYR A 61 3.90 -4.07 -8.91
CA TYR A 61 2.63 -3.68 -8.29
C TYR A 61 2.79 -3.46 -6.77
N CYS A 62 3.54 -4.33 -6.10
CA CYS A 62 3.84 -4.23 -4.67
C CYS A 62 5.22 -3.62 -4.44
N TYR A 63 5.28 -2.59 -3.58
CA TYR A 63 6.51 -1.94 -3.16
C TYR A 63 7.16 -2.65 -1.95
N ASN A 64 8.35 -2.18 -1.54
CA ASN A 64 8.99 -2.55 -0.28
C ASN A 64 9.09 -4.07 -0.01
N ARG A 65 9.43 -4.84 -1.05
CA ARG A 65 9.53 -6.32 -1.01
C ARG A 65 8.21 -7.03 -0.70
N GLY A 66 7.06 -6.38 -0.95
CA GLY A 66 5.76 -7.03 -0.90
C GLY A 66 5.60 -8.10 -1.99
N LYS A 67 4.84 -9.15 -1.67
CA LYS A 67 4.53 -10.25 -2.60
C LYS A 67 3.18 -10.00 -3.26
N CYS A 68 3.14 -10.06 -4.59
CA CYS A 68 1.91 -9.88 -5.36
C CYS A 68 1.16 -11.20 -5.51
N TYR A 69 -0.12 -11.17 -5.16
CA TYR A 69 -1.07 -12.25 -5.38
C TYR A 69 -2.30 -11.73 -6.12
N ALA A 70 -3.04 -12.61 -6.79
CA ALA A 70 -4.27 -12.25 -7.48
C ALA A 70 -5.41 -13.16 -7.01
N ALA A 71 -6.47 -12.54 -6.50
CA ALA A 71 -7.68 -13.22 -6.05
C ALA A 71 -8.73 -13.25 -7.17
N TRP A 72 -9.41 -14.37 -7.33
CA TRP A 72 -10.53 -14.50 -8.25
C TRP A 72 -11.72 -13.64 -7.81
N THR A 73 -12.24 -12.82 -8.72
CA THR A 73 -13.41 -11.97 -8.49
C THR A 73 -14.63 -12.40 -9.32
N GLY A 74 -14.60 -13.58 -9.94
CA GLY A 74 -15.67 -14.07 -10.81
C GLY A 74 -15.50 -13.68 -12.29
N LYS A 75 -16.22 -14.41 -13.16
CA LYS A 75 -16.32 -14.14 -14.61
C LYS A 75 -14.98 -14.08 -15.36
N GLY A 76 -13.98 -14.87 -14.97
CA GLY A 76 -12.65 -14.84 -15.62
C GLY A 76 -11.70 -13.79 -15.02
N ASN A 77 -12.15 -12.97 -14.09
CA ASN A 77 -11.39 -11.82 -13.60
C ASN A 77 -10.63 -12.15 -12.33
N TYR A 78 -9.41 -11.60 -12.25
CA TYR A 78 -8.59 -11.62 -11.06
C TYR A 78 -8.21 -10.19 -10.68
N LYS A 79 -8.25 -9.88 -9.39
CA LYS A 79 -7.74 -8.61 -8.86
C LYS A 79 -6.43 -8.84 -8.12
N PRO A 80 -5.36 -8.08 -8.44
CA PRO A 80 -4.11 -8.14 -7.71
C PRO A 80 -4.27 -7.53 -6.31
N PHE A 81 -3.48 -8.01 -5.36
CA PHE A 81 -3.32 -7.46 -4.02
C PHE A 81 -1.93 -7.83 -3.48
N CYS A 82 -1.50 -7.12 -2.44
CA CYS A 82 -0.16 -7.26 -1.89
C CYS A 82 -0.16 -7.87 -0.49
N HIS A 83 0.71 -8.85 -0.27
CA HIS A 83 1.15 -9.24 1.06
C HIS A 83 2.42 -8.47 1.39
N CYS A 84 2.31 -7.56 2.35
CA CYS A 84 3.40 -6.67 2.73
C CYS A 84 4.47 -7.36 3.56
N ALA A 85 5.71 -6.93 3.36
CA ALA A 85 6.79 -7.25 4.27
C ALA A 85 6.53 -6.62 5.64
N ARG A 86 7.13 -7.19 6.68
CA ARG A 86 6.97 -6.71 8.06
C ARG A 86 7.33 -5.22 8.16
N GLY A 87 6.47 -4.46 8.82
CA GLY A 87 6.65 -3.01 9.01
C GLY A 87 6.15 -2.15 7.86
N PHE A 88 5.57 -2.73 6.80
CA PHE A 88 4.93 -1.98 5.73
C PHE A 88 3.43 -2.26 5.65
N HIS A 89 2.66 -1.29 5.17
CA HIS A 89 1.23 -1.41 4.96
C HIS A 89 0.77 -0.52 3.78
N GLY A 90 -0.54 -0.51 3.53
CA GLY A 90 -1.16 0.13 2.38
C GLY A 90 -1.52 -0.87 1.29
N PRO A 91 -2.37 -0.50 0.32
CA PRO A 91 -2.80 -1.38 -0.76
C PRO A 91 -1.63 -1.99 -1.56
N HIS A 92 -0.53 -1.23 -1.70
CA HIS A 92 0.65 -1.62 -2.47
C HIS A 92 1.91 -1.71 -1.59
N CYS A 93 1.77 -1.75 -0.26
CA CYS A 93 2.87 -1.76 0.71
C CYS A 93 3.78 -0.52 0.66
N GLU A 94 3.24 0.62 0.29
CA GLU A 94 3.96 1.87 0.10
C GLU A 94 4.33 2.60 1.40
N TYR A 95 3.61 2.33 2.49
CA TYR A 95 3.78 3.05 3.76
C TYR A 95 4.59 2.23 4.76
N LEU A 96 5.57 2.87 5.40
CA LEU A 96 6.23 2.32 6.58
C LEU A 96 5.33 2.55 7.79
N PHE A 97 5.13 1.52 8.59
CA PHE A 97 4.42 1.63 9.85
C PHE A 97 5.20 2.55 10.79
N ASN A 98 4.70 3.77 10.98
CA ASN A 98 5.31 4.74 11.88
C ASN A 98 4.61 4.67 13.25
N PRO A 99 5.25 4.10 14.28
CA PRO A 99 4.64 3.99 15.61
C PRO A 99 4.27 5.36 16.20
N ASP A 100 4.98 6.44 15.84
CA ASP A 100 4.71 7.79 16.32
C ASP A 100 3.37 8.35 15.81
N VAL A 101 2.89 7.87 14.67
CA VAL A 101 1.58 8.26 14.09
C VAL A 101 0.46 7.42 14.68
N TYR A 102 0.76 6.16 15.02
CA TYR A 102 -0.25 5.20 15.48
C TYR A 102 -0.35 5.06 17.00
N GLY A 103 0.55 5.70 17.77
CA GLY A 103 0.48 5.87 19.22
C GLY A 103 0.38 4.55 19.98
N PHE A 104 1.53 3.97 20.32
CA PHE A 104 1.63 2.84 21.25
C PHE A 104 2.08 3.31 22.64
#